data_AF-A0A2I0SIV4-F1
#
_entry.id   AF-A0A2I0SIV4-F1
#
_cell.length_a   1.000
_cell.length_b   1.000
_cell.length_c   1.000
_cell.angle_alpha   90.00
_cell.angle_beta   90.00
_cell.angle_gamma   90.00
#
_symmetry.space_group_name_H-M   'P 1'
#
loop_
_entity.id
_entity.type
_entity.pdbx_description
1 polymer ?
#
loop_
_entity_poly.entity_id
_entity_poly.type
_entity_poly.pdbx_seq_one_letter_code
_entity_poly.pdbx_strand_id
1 'polypeptide(L)'
;MRGTVFTETMLGTVRLDGEPEERRVRLDLRADADRVLLPHRTTPARLTGRVRIAGHADDPRAEGELQVSPIARRRIRYRLAFTADGRRLTLDGWKSVTPRHPLASMTVLPFTVYEGQARVGEGVLRFPLATGLLPFLLGFRFPRREDPARHSAPRWNGAPGRTEVWYTTLTDPASGTGVWLHHELTAPADGSEPFAHGWAAVFPREGEVRHARFGPVPWTRPADGFTAEDVTCSGGRLTGSAGDLRWKLTEQPQGQPLFTFPRWAWRHPVLPAAQMLPSARATYEGEISYGGTTMDLRGAPGASARIYGHGNAHRWAWLHADLGSGDVLEVVAAVSTRPALRRLPPLVFLRLRRNGRTWPRRPERPAIGGPGPGRFRAAIGLPEWTVTGRTALRRIRVEVNQPPERTLTLEYRDPDGSRAVCRNSESADARIVLERWWGHWRPEATWTLDGTAHAETGTR
;
A
#
# COMPACT_ATOMS: atom_id res chain seq x y z
N MET A 1 17.99 2.88 -3.52
CA MET A 1 18.74 1.91 -4.36
C MET A 1 17.76 1.05 -5.17
N ARG A 2 18.18 0.24 -6.15
CA ARG A 2 17.28 -0.70 -6.86
C ARG A 2 17.43 -2.11 -6.31
N GLY A 3 16.31 -2.78 -6.05
CA GLY A 3 16.26 -4.20 -5.66
C GLY A 3 15.98 -5.11 -6.85
N THR A 4 15.78 -6.41 -6.59
CA THR A 4 15.26 -7.37 -7.57
C THR A 4 14.07 -8.12 -7.01
N VAL A 5 13.01 -8.23 -7.80
CA VAL A 5 11.83 -9.01 -7.45
C VAL A 5 11.47 -9.91 -8.62
N PHE A 6 11.16 -11.17 -8.33
CA PHE A 6 10.55 -12.07 -9.30
C PHE A 6 9.61 -13.05 -8.59
N THR A 7 8.71 -13.66 -9.36
CA THR A 7 7.81 -14.72 -8.89
C THR A 7 8.07 -15.93 -9.75
N GLU A 8 8.06 -17.11 -9.15
CA GLU A 8 8.34 -18.36 -9.83
C GLU A 8 7.45 -19.49 -9.30
N THR A 9 7.07 -20.39 -10.20
CA THR A 9 6.38 -21.64 -9.86
C THR A 9 7.33 -22.80 -10.11
N MET A 10 7.68 -23.54 -9.06
CA MET A 10 8.47 -24.76 -9.17
C MET A 10 7.59 -25.98 -8.95
N LEU A 11 7.79 -27.02 -9.76
CA LEU A 11 7.07 -28.28 -9.67
C LEU A 11 8.06 -29.42 -9.43
N GLY A 12 7.72 -30.38 -8.59
CA GLY A 12 8.66 -31.42 -8.21
C GLY A 12 7.98 -32.63 -7.60
N THR A 13 8.80 -33.52 -7.05
CA THR A 13 8.35 -34.63 -6.21
C THR A 13 9.15 -34.66 -4.91
N VAL A 14 8.56 -35.24 -3.87
CA VAL A 14 9.20 -35.50 -2.58
C VAL A 14 8.83 -36.91 -2.14
N ARG A 15 9.80 -37.64 -1.62
CA ARG A 15 9.60 -38.89 -0.89
C ARG A 15 9.75 -38.59 0.60
N LEU A 16 8.68 -38.78 1.35
CA LEU A 16 8.70 -38.65 2.81
C LEU A 16 9.25 -39.94 3.42
N ASP A 17 10.06 -39.81 4.46
CA ASP A 17 10.67 -40.97 5.12
C ASP A 17 9.56 -41.81 5.78
N GLY A 18 9.57 -43.13 5.54
CA GLY A 18 8.52 -44.04 6.01
C GLY A 18 7.34 -44.22 5.04
N GLU A 19 7.30 -43.47 3.93
CA GLU A 19 6.29 -43.65 2.88
C GLU A 19 6.92 -44.21 1.59
N PRO A 20 6.30 -45.22 0.96
CA PRO A 20 6.84 -45.82 -0.27
C PRO A 20 6.59 -44.95 -1.53
N GLU A 21 5.63 -44.04 -1.49
CA GLU A 21 5.19 -43.27 -2.66
C GLU A 21 5.83 -41.87 -2.74
N GLU A 22 6.13 -41.42 -3.95
CA GLU A 22 6.50 -40.02 -4.20
C GLU A 22 5.25 -39.13 -4.28
N ARG A 23 5.29 -38.01 -3.56
CA ARG A 23 4.24 -36.99 -3.59
C ARG A 23 4.63 -35.85 -4.52
N ARG A 24 3.64 -35.32 -5.25
CA ARG A 24 3.85 -34.12 -6.08
C ARG A 24 4.01 -32.89 -5.20
N VAL A 25 4.98 -32.05 -5.54
CA VAL A 25 5.27 -30.78 -4.87
C VAL A 25 5.06 -29.63 -5.84
N ARG A 26 4.43 -28.56 -5.37
CA ARG A 26 4.32 -27.29 -6.07
C ARG A 26 4.65 -26.14 -5.14
N LEU A 27 5.62 -25.32 -5.54
CA LEU A 27 5.98 -24.09 -4.84
C LEU A 27 5.61 -22.90 -5.72
N ASP A 28 4.78 -22.00 -5.21
CA ASP A 28 4.46 -20.72 -5.86
C ASP A 28 5.10 -19.61 -5.03
N LEU A 29 6.32 -19.18 -5.40
CA LEU A 29 7.17 -18.33 -4.57
C LEU A 29 7.44 -16.97 -5.21
N ARG A 30 7.51 -15.96 -4.37
CA ARG A 30 8.03 -14.63 -4.68
C ARG A 30 9.38 -14.46 -3.99
N ALA A 31 10.40 -14.09 -4.76
CA ALA A 31 11.69 -13.68 -4.24
C ALA A 31 11.81 -12.16 -4.24
N ASP A 32 12.31 -11.60 -3.14
CA ASP A 32 12.51 -10.16 -2.95
C ASP A 32 13.92 -9.87 -2.41
N ALA A 33 14.77 -9.28 -3.25
CA ALA A 33 16.15 -8.94 -2.94
C ALA A 33 16.34 -7.42 -2.82
N ASP A 34 17.08 -6.99 -1.81
CA ASP A 34 17.36 -5.56 -1.56
C ASP A 34 18.22 -4.91 -2.63
N ARG A 35 18.89 -5.73 -3.44
CA ARG A 35 19.85 -5.31 -4.46
C ARG A 35 19.52 -5.92 -5.82
N VAL A 36 20.08 -5.32 -6.86
CA VAL A 36 20.07 -5.91 -8.20
C VAL A 36 20.83 -7.25 -8.16
N LEU A 37 20.18 -8.33 -8.60
CA LEU A 37 20.79 -9.64 -8.76
C LEU A 37 21.82 -9.54 -9.88
N LEU A 38 23.09 -9.64 -9.53
CA LEU A 38 24.21 -9.60 -10.46
C LEU A 38 24.94 -10.95 -10.44
N PRO A 39 25.25 -11.56 -11.60
CA PRO A 39 25.84 -12.90 -11.66
C PRO A 39 27.16 -13.05 -10.87
N HIS A 40 27.94 -11.97 -10.78
CA HIS A 40 29.24 -11.94 -10.10
C HIS A 40 29.15 -11.67 -8.58
N ARG A 41 27.96 -11.52 -7.99
CA ARG A 41 27.77 -11.24 -6.56
C ARG A 41 26.92 -12.29 -5.89
N THR A 42 27.14 -12.46 -4.58
CA THR A 42 26.20 -13.16 -3.71
C THR A 42 25.09 -12.20 -3.31
N THR A 43 23.85 -12.55 -3.61
CA THR A 43 22.68 -11.72 -3.30
C THR A 43 21.70 -12.53 -2.45
N PRO A 44 21.44 -12.13 -1.19
CA PRO A 44 20.35 -12.67 -0.41
C PRO A 44 19.01 -12.09 -0.89
N ALA A 45 17.96 -12.89 -0.79
CA ALA A 45 16.58 -12.53 -1.10
C ALA A 45 15.66 -13.22 -0.09
N ARG A 46 14.59 -12.55 0.32
CA ARG A 46 13.52 -13.15 1.10
C ARG A 46 12.59 -13.90 0.15
N LEU A 47 12.15 -15.08 0.54
CA LEU A 47 11.13 -15.87 -0.13
C LEU A 47 9.82 -15.78 0.65
N THR A 48 8.72 -15.57 -0.06
CA THR A 48 7.36 -15.74 0.47
C THR A 48 6.48 -16.43 -0.55
N GLY A 49 5.52 -17.25 -0.14
CA GLY A 49 4.63 -17.90 -1.09
C GLY A 49 3.86 -19.08 -0.53
N ARG A 50 3.41 -19.96 -1.43
CA ARG A 50 2.62 -21.14 -1.11
C ARG A 50 3.40 -22.42 -1.37
N VAL A 51 3.37 -23.34 -0.41
CA VAL A 51 3.95 -24.68 -0.53
C VAL A 51 2.81 -25.69 -0.55
N ARG A 52 2.76 -26.52 -1.60
CA ARG A 52 1.82 -27.65 -1.69
C ARG A 52 2.58 -28.95 -1.85
N ILE A 53 2.29 -29.90 -0.97
CA ILE A 53 2.73 -31.29 -1.04
C ILE A 53 1.46 -32.13 -1.07
N ALA A 54 1.23 -32.85 -2.17
CA ALA A 54 -0.02 -33.57 -2.41
C ALA A 54 -0.37 -34.50 -1.24
N GLY A 55 -1.54 -34.27 -0.63
CA GLY A 55 -2.04 -35.06 0.49
C GLY A 55 -1.25 -34.93 1.79
N HIS A 56 -0.44 -33.87 1.96
CA HIS A 56 0.38 -33.66 3.16
C HIS A 56 0.47 -32.19 3.61
N ALA A 57 0.59 -31.24 2.68
CA ALA A 57 0.72 -29.83 3.04
C ALA A 57 0.06 -28.91 2.00
N ASP A 58 -0.58 -27.85 2.48
CA ASP A 58 -1.06 -26.74 1.64
C ASP A 58 -0.98 -25.43 2.43
N ASP A 59 0.24 -24.89 2.56
CA ASP A 59 0.51 -23.69 3.33
C ASP A 59 0.62 -22.46 2.42
N PRO A 60 -0.32 -21.50 2.48
CA PRO A 60 -0.29 -20.28 1.69
C PRO A 60 0.67 -19.19 2.21
N ARG A 61 1.30 -19.39 3.37
CA ARG A 61 2.11 -18.38 4.08
C ARG A 61 3.54 -18.87 4.37
N ALA A 62 4.09 -19.69 3.49
CA ALA A 62 5.46 -20.14 3.62
C ALA A 62 6.44 -18.97 3.45
N GLU A 63 7.49 -18.95 4.28
CA GLU A 63 8.50 -17.90 4.29
C GLU A 63 9.91 -18.48 4.36
N GLY A 64 10.88 -17.76 3.81
CA GLY A 64 12.27 -18.19 3.92
C GLY A 64 13.25 -17.30 3.19
N GLU A 65 14.36 -17.89 2.78
CA GLU A 65 15.49 -17.19 2.22
C GLU A 65 16.01 -17.89 0.97
N LEU A 66 16.49 -17.08 0.04
CA LEU A 66 17.19 -17.49 -1.17
C LEU A 66 18.53 -16.75 -1.22
N GLN A 67 19.61 -17.48 -1.40
CA GLN A 67 20.91 -16.91 -1.71
C GLN A 67 21.30 -17.31 -3.13
N VAL A 68 21.48 -16.31 -4.00
CA VAL A 68 21.92 -16.49 -5.39
C VAL A 68 23.37 -16.03 -5.52
N SER A 69 24.28 -16.95 -5.84
CA SER A 69 25.71 -16.66 -6.06
C SER A 69 26.27 -17.48 -7.23
N PRO A 70 25.88 -17.16 -8.47
CA PRO A 70 26.12 -18.03 -9.63
C PRO A 70 27.60 -18.14 -10.01
N ILE A 71 28.37 -17.06 -9.87
CA ILE A 71 29.79 -17.02 -10.25
C ILE A 71 30.68 -17.02 -9.00
N ALA A 72 30.38 -16.16 -8.01
CA ALA A 72 31.25 -15.95 -6.86
C ALA A 72 31.37 -17.18 -5.95
N ARG A 73 30.26 -17.86 -5.65
CA ARG A 73 30.25 -19.11 -4.86
C ARG A 73 29.77 -20.32 -5.65
N ARG A 74 29.45 -20.13 -6.93
CA ARG A 74 28.85 -21.16 -7.80
C ARG A 74 27.70 -21.89 -7.11
N ARG A 75 26.83 -21.17 -6.38
CA ARG A 75 25.80 -21.78 -5.53
C ARG A 75 24.50 -20.98 -5.53
N ILE A 76 23.39 -21.71 -5.56
CA ILE A 76 22.06 -21.22 -5.20
C ILE A 76 21.60 -22.04 -3.99
N ARG A 77 21.26 -21.39 -2.88
CA ARG A 77 20.70 -22.04 -1.69
C ARG A 77 19.33 -21.43 -1.39
N TYR A 78 18.36 -22.26 -1.05
CA TYR A 78 17.02 -21.82 -0.70
C TYR A 78 16.56 -22.61 0.52
N ARG A 79 15.99 -21.89 1.50
CA ARG A 79 15.46 -22.47 2.73
C ARG A 79 14.09 -21.88 2.96
N LEU A 80 13.06 -22.71 3.17
CA LEU A 80 11.67 -22.30 3.33
C LEU A 80 11.08 -22.99 4.55
N ALA A 81 10.49 -22.22 5.45
CA ALA A 81 9.64 -22.73 6.52
C ALA A 81 8.18 -22.74 6.06
N PHE A 82 7.47 -23.82 6.34
CA PHE A 82 6.05 -23.99 6.03
C PHE A 82 5.39 -24.90 7.06
N THR A 83 4.05 -24.90 7.10
CA THR A 83 3.27 -25.74 8.01
C THR A 83 2.62 -26.91 7.27
N ALA A 84 2.68 -28.11 7.87
CA ALA A 84 2.00 -29.32 7.42
C ALA A 84 1.35 -29.98 8.63
N ASP A 85 0.05 -30.26 8.59
CA ASP A 85 -0.72 -30.88 9.69
C ASP A 85 -0.47 -30.24 11.06
N GLY A 86 -0.40 -28.90 11.11
CA GLY A 86 -0.14 -28.12 12.33
C GLY A 86 1.31 -28.09 12.80
N ARG A 87 2.22 -28.81 12.15
CA ARG A 87 3.66 -28.86 12.47
C ARG A 87 4.46 -27.96 11.55
N ARG A 88 5.57 -27.41 12.07
CA ARG A 88 6.44 -26.51 11.30
C ARG A 88 7.60 -27.28 10.69
N LEU A 89 7.63 -27.35 9.36
CA LEU A 89 8.65 -28.02 8.58
C LEU A 89 9.58 -27.00 7.90
N THR A 90 10.79 -27.44 7.57
CA THR A 90 11.78 -26.67 6.81
C THR A 90 12.20 -27.44 5.57
N LEU A 91 12.02 -26.84 4.40
CA LEU A 91 12.60 -27.28 3.14
C LEU A 91 13.94 -26.57 2.96
N ASP A 92 15.07 -27.29 2.96
CA ASP A 92 16.41 -26.75 2.67
C ASP A 92 16.98 -27.41 1.42
N GLY A 93 17.33 -26.60 0.43
CA GLY A 93 17.88 -27.07 -0.82
C GLY A 93 19.05 -26.20 -1.27
N TRP A 94 19.97 -26.81 -1.98
CA TRP A 94 21.09 -26.09 -2.57
C TRP A 94 21.55 -26.75 -3.86
N LYS A 95 22.17 -25.95 -4.72
CA LYS A 95 22.72 -26.42 -5.99
C LYS A 95 24.00 -25.70 -6.36
N SER A 96 24.95 -26.45 -6.92
CA SER A 96 26.15 -25.90 -7.56
C SER A 96 25.86 -25.46 -9.00
N VAL A 97 26.29 -24.27 -9.38
CA VAL A 97 26.16 -23.72 -10.74
C VAL A 97 27.47 -23.96 -11.49
N THR A 98 27.44 -24.71 -12.59
CA THR A 98 28.65 -25.02 -13.37
C THR A 98 28.62 -24.34 -14.75
N PRO A 99 29.72 -23.71 -15.20
CA PRO A 99 29.79 -23.07 -16.52
C PRO A 99 29.74 -24.07 -17.69
N ARG A 100 30.11 -25.34 -17.45
CA ARG A 100 30.22 -26.39 -18.48
C ARG A 100 28.87 -26.95 -18.94
N HIS A 101 27.83 -26.90 -18.10
CA HIS A 101 26.47 -27.35 -18.42
C HIS A 101 25.43 -26.40 -17.80
N PRO A 102 25.33 -25.16 -18.31
CA PRO A 102 24.53 -24.11 -17.67
C PRO A 102 23.02 -24.45 -17.65
N LEU A 103 22.51 -25.19 -18.64
CA LEU A 103 21.09 -25.53 -18.73
C LEU A 103 20.68 -26.66 -17.76
N ALA A 104 21.41 -27.79 -17.73
CA ALA A 104 21.12 -28.88 -16.79
C ALA A 104 21.39 -28.48 -15.32
N SER A 105 22.38 -27.61 -15.09
CA SER A 105 22.66 -27.04 -13.77
C SER A 105 21.64 -25.97 -13.34
N MET A 106 20.65 -25.62 -14.17
CA MET A 106 19.58 -24.67 -13.82
C MET A 106 18.18 -25.27 -13.70
N THR A 107 17.95 -26.52 -14.11
CA THR A 107 16.60 -27.13 -14.13
C THR A 107 16.25 -27.93 -12.88
N VAL A 108 17.19 -28.64 -12.27
CA VAL A 108 16.91 -29.60 -11.18
C VAL A 108 17.39 -29.07 -9.83
N LEU A 109 16.52 -28.80 -8.89
CA LEU A 109 16.83 -28.22 -7.58
C LEU A 109 16.51 -29.26 -6.48
N PRO A 110 17.53 -29.97 -5.95
CA PRO A 110 17.32 -30.94 -4.88
C PRO A 110 17.09 -30.23 -3.55
N PHE A 111 16.26 -30.83 -2.71
CA PHE A 111 15.98 -30.36 -1.35
C PHE A 111 15.75 -31.51 -0.38
N THR A 112 15.88 -31.19 0.90
CA THR A 112 15.56 -32.06 2.03
C THR A 112 14.53 -31.37 2.91
N VAL A 113 13.57 -32.14 3.43
CA VAL A 113 12.57 -31.65 4.38
C VAL A 113 12.99 -32.05 5.79
N TYR A 114 12.87 -31.10 6.72
CA TYR A 114 13.24 -31.27 8.12
C TYR A 114 12.08 -30.89 9.04
N GLU A 115 11.91 -31.66 10.11
CA GLU A 115 11.16 -31.28 11.30
C GLU A 115 12.17 -30.99 12.43
N GLY A 116 12.33 -29.71 12.79
CA GLY A 116 13.43 -29.29 13.66
C GLY A 116 14.81 -29.58 13.03
N GLN A 117 15.54 -30.56 13.58
CA GLN A 117 16.82 -31.05 13.03
C GLN A 117 16.70 -32.44 12.38
N ALA A 118 15.56 -33.12 12.56
CA ALA A 118 15.35 -34.45 12.01
C ALA A 118 14.97 -34.34 10.53
N ARG A 119 15.65 -35.11 9.68
CA ARG A 119 15.25 -35.27 8.28
C ARG A 119 13.97 -36.10 8.24
N VAL A 120 13.00 -35.67 7.43
CA VAL A 120 11.71 -36.34 7.25
C VAL A 120 11.36 -36.60 5.77
N GLY A 121 12.24 -36.23 4.85
CA GLY A 121 12.08 -36.55 3.43
C GLY A 121 13.09 -35.87 2.52
N GLU A 122 13.16 -36.33 1.28
CA GLU A 122 14.01 -35.76 0.23
C GLU A 122 13.22 -35.60 -1.07
N GLY A 123 13.55 -34.57 -1.84
CA GLY A 123 12.82 -34.28 -3.05
C GLY A 123 13.60 -33.47 -4.06
N VAL A 124 12.98 -33.30 -5.20
CA VAL A 124 13.55 -32.58 -6.33
C VAL A 124 12.50 -31.67 -6.93
N LEU A 125 12.83 -30.38 -6.99
CA LEU A 125 12.08 -29.39 -7.76
C LEU A 125 12.66 -29.30 -9.16
N ARG A 126 11.79 -29.06 -10.13
CA ARG A 126 12.14 -28.83 -11.51
C ARG A 126 11.68 -27.43 -11.93
N PHE A 127 12.63 -26.67 -12.45
CA PHE A 127 12.41 -25.45 -13.19
C PHE A 127 12.29 -25.80 -14.67
N PRO A 128 11.11 -25.63 -15.29
CA PRO A 128 10.95 -25.97 -16.70
C PRO A 128 11.60 -24.88 -17.57
N LEU A 129 12.92 -24.96 -17.84
CA LEU A 129 13.62 -23.92 -18.60
C LEU A 129 13.01 -23.64 -19.99
N ALA A 130 12.55 -24.67 -20.70
CA ALA A 130 12.02 -24.54 -22.06
C ALA A 130 10.76 -23.67 -22.14
N THR A 131 9.89 -23.73 -21.13
CA THR A 131 8.61 -22.99 -21.10
C THR A 131 8.57 -21.88 -20.06
N GLY A 132 9.44 -21.95 -19.04
CA GLY A 132 9.46 -21.09 -17.86
C GLY A 132 10.59 -20.07 -17.83
N LEU A 133 11.70 -20.24 -18.57
CA LEU A 133 12.84 -19.31 -18.50
C LEU A 133 12.49 -17.91 -19.01
N LEU A 134 11.84 -17.80 -20.17
CA LEU A 134 11.47 -16.50 -20.73
C LEU A 134 10.41 -15.80 -19.85
N PRO A 135 9.31 -16.45 -19.42
CA PRO A 135 8.37 -15.87 -18.45
C PRO A 135 9.02 -15.47 -17.11
N PHE A 136 9.94 -16.29 -16.59
CA PHE A 136 10.71 -16.01 -15.39
C PHE A 136 11.54 -14.73 -15.54
N LEU A 137 12.37 -14.64 -16.59
CA LEU A 137 13.20 -13.47 -16.86
C LEU A 137 12.34 -12.22 -17.12
N LEU A 138 11.22 -12.35 -17.83
CA LEU A 138 10.23 -11.27 -18.00
C LEU A 138 9.52 -10.90 -16.68
N GLY A 139 9.54 -11.79 -15.70
CA GLY A 139 9.08 -11.57 -14.34
C GLY A 139 10.02 -10.71 -13.49
N PHE A 140 11.31 -10.60 -13.86
CA PHE A 140 12.30 -9.80 -13.12
C PHE A 140 11.92 -8.33 -13.13
N ARG A 141 11.96 -7.75 -11.93
CA ARG A 141 11.66 -6.34 -11.69
C ARG A 141 12.77 -5.73 -10.90
N PHE A 142 13.09 -4.47 -11.22
CA PHE A 142 14.11 -3.70 -10.52
C PHE A 142 13.50 -2.47 -9.85
N PRO A 143 12.64 -2.66 -8.83
CA PRO A 143 11.97 -1.53 -8.19
C PRO A 143 13.00 -0.62 -7.52
N ARG A 144 12.77 0.69 -7.61
CA ARG A 144 13.48 1.64 -6.75
C ARG A 144 12.94 1.45 -5.33
N ARG A 145 13.81 1.02 -4.43
CA ARG A 145 13.52 0.96 -2.99
C ARG A 145 13.74 2.37 -2.43
N GLU A 146 12.63 2.99 -2.07
CA GLU A 146 12.56 4.23 -1.31
C GLU A 146 12.14 3.86 0.11
N ASP A 147 12.90 4.34 1.08
CA ASP A 147 12.61 4.18 2.50
C ASP A 147 11.40 5.06 2.85
N PRO A 148 10.28 4.49 3.34
CA PRO A 148 9.10 5.26 3.75
C PRO A 148 9.44 6.38 4.73
N ALA A 149 10.38 6.16 5.66
CA ALA A 149 10.76 7.14 6.68
C ALA A 149 11.33 8.44 6.08
N ARG A 150 11.88 8.39 4.85
CA ARG A 150 12.34 9.60 4.14
C ARG A 150 11.22 10.55 3.74
N HIS A 151 9.98 10.07 3.75
CA HIS A 151 8.80 10.86 3.44
C HIS A 151 8.02 11.22 4.70
N SER A 152 8.64 11.12 5.89
CA SER A 152 8.05 11.49 7.18
C SER A 152 8.46 12.89 7.65
N ALA A 153 9.66 13.37 7.31
CA ALA A 153 10.10 14.73 7.67
C ALA A 153 9.24 15.85 7.02
N PRO A 154 9.07 17.01 7.67
CA PRO A 154 8.46 18.20 7.05
C PRO A 154 9.19 18.63 5.78
N ARG A 155 8.44 19.08 4.77
CA ARG A 155 8.96 19.66 3.52
C ARG A 155 8.94 21.18 3.56
N TRP A 156 8.08 21.76 4.39
CA TRP A 156 7.95 23.20 4.51
C TRP A 156 9.29 23.85 4.85
N ASN A 157 9.65 24.86 4.08
CA ASN A 157 10.96 25.51 4.12
C ASN A 157 10.90 26.95 4.63
N GLY A 158 9.81 27.34 5.30
CA GLY A 158 9.58 28.72 5.75
C GLY A 158 8.69 29.56 4.83
N ALA A 159 8.37 29.10 3.62
CA ALA A 159 7.58 29.90 2.67
C ALA A 159 6.13 30.10 3.14
N PRO A 160 5.55 31.32 3.03
CA PRO A 160 4.14 31.56 3.35
C PRO A 160 3.21 30.87 2.35
N GLY A 161 1.93 30.78 2.69
CA GLY A 161 0.89 30.22 1.82
C GLY A 161 1.07 28.71 1.59
N ARG A 162 1.41 27.97 2.65
CA ARG A 162 1.68 26.53 2.60
C ARG A 162 0.82 25.76 3.59
N THR A 163 0.40 24.58 3.18
CA THR A 163 -0.12 23.55 4.08
C THR A 163 0.66 22.26 3.89
N GLU A 164 0.90 21.55 4.98
CA GLU A 164 1.49 20.24 5.00
C GLU A 164 0.74 19.34 5.97
N VAL A 165 0.31 18.17 5.48
CA VAL A 165 -0.55 17.25 6.23
C VAL A 165 0.14 15.89 6.39
N TRP A 166 0.05 15.35 7.60
CA TRP A 166 0.29 13.94 7.93
C TRP A 166 -1.05 13.33 8.31
N TYR A 167 -1.55 12.50 7.40
CA TYR A 167 -2.86 11.89 7.48
C TYR A 167 -2.70 10.40 7.76
N THR A 168 -3.49 9.84 8.67
CA THR A 168 -3.56 8.39 8.90
C THR A 168 -5.01 7.96 8.98
N THR A 169 -5.33 6.88 8.27
CA THR A 169 -6.60 6.18 8.38
C THR A 169 -6.38 4.69 8.61
N LEU A 170 -7.27 4.08 9.37
CA LEU A 170 -7.29 2.64 9.62
C LEU A 170 -8.70 2.18 9.98
N THR A 171 -8.93 0.88 9.87
CA THR A 171 -10.15 0.24 10.36
C THR A 171 -9.78 -0.88 11.33
N ASP A 172 -10.38 -0.87 12.52
CA ASP A 172 -10.26 -1.98 13.45
C ASP A 172 -10.92 -3.25 12.89
N PRO A 173 -10.19 -4.35 12.71
CA PRO A 173 -10.75 -5.58 12.14
C PRO A 173 -11.77 -6.26 13.06
N ALA A 174 -11.74 -5.99 14.38
CA ALA A 174 -12.64 -6.63 15.33
C ALA A 174 -14.03 -5.98 15.35
N SER A 175 -14.09 -4.65 15.39
CA SER A 175 -15.35 -3.89 15.45
C SER A 175 -15.81 -3.30 14.12
N GLY A 176 -14.92 -3.21 13.13
CA GLY A 176 -15.17 -2.45 11.89
C GLY A 176 -15.11 -0.94 12.08
N THR A 177 -14.64 -0.45 13.24
CA THR A 177 -14.54 0.98 13.54
C THR A 177 -13.42 1.64 12.74
N GLY A 178 -13.77 2.66 11.96
CA GLY A 178 -12.81 3.51 11.25
C GLY A 178 -12.19 4.55 12.18
N VAL A 179 -10.93 4.92 11.93
CA VAL A 179 -10.20 5.92 12.70
C VAL A 179 -9.47 6.84 11.74
N TRP A 180 -9.54 8.14 12.04
CA TRP A 180 -8.89 9.18 11.27
C TRP A 180 -8.03 10.05 12.19
N LEU A 181 -6.75 10.23 11.83
CA LEU A 181 -5.83 11.14 12.49
C LEU A 181 -5.24 12.10 11.44
N HIS A 182 -5.57 13.39 11.57
CA HIS A 182 -5.11 14.44 10.67
C HIS A 182 -4.26 15.44 11.43
N HIS A 183 -2.99 15.52 11.06
CA HIS A 183 -2.05 16.49 11.60
C HIS A 183 -1.67 17.47 10.51
N GLU A 184 -1.78 18.77 10.78
CA GLU A 184 -1.60 19.80 9.78
C GLU A 184 -0.73 20.95 10.27
N LEU A 185 0.27 21.28 9.46
CA LEU A 185 0.96 22.55 9.48
C LEU A 185 0.24 23.49 8.51
N THR A 186 -0.14 24.67 8.99
CA THR A 186 -0.60 25.78 8.15
C THR A 186 0.36 26.96 8.31
N ALA A 187 0.94 27.41 7.20
CA ALA A 187 1.73 28.63 7.09
C ALA A 187 0.92 29.68 6.31
N PRO A 188 0.29 30.65 6.98
CA PRO A 188 -0.57 31.65 6.35
C PRO A 188 0.11 32.44 5.22
N ALA A 189 -0.70 32.90 4.26
CA ALA A 189 -0.22 33.61 3.07
C ALA A 189 0.08 35.09 3.34
N ASP A 190 -0.49 35.67 4.40
CA ASP A 190 -0.26 37.04 4.86
C ASP A 190 1.07 37.21 5.63
N GLY A 191 1.79 36.10 5.87
CA GLY A 191 3.05 36.09 6.58
C GLY A 191 2.93 35.98 8.10
N SER A 192 1.72 35.78 8.65
CA SER A 192 1.57 35.49 10.08
C SER A 192 2.27 34.17 10.46
N GLU A 193 2.54 34.00 11.74
CA GLU A 193 3.26 32.82 12.24
C GLU A 193 2.58 31.50 11.83
N PRO A 194 3.38 30.50 11.38
CA PRO A 194 2.88 29.17 11.09
C PRO A 194 2.40 28.46 12.37
N PHE A 195 1.34 27.67 12.25
CA PHE A 195 0.79 26.91 13.36
C PHE A 195 0.55 25.46 12.99
N ALA A 196 0.63 24.60 14.01
CA ALA A 196 0.22 23.22 13.96
C ALA A 196 -1.16 23.05 14.60
N HIS A 197 -1.99 22.22 13.98
CA HIS A 197 -3.32 21.86 14.45
C HIS A 197 -3.74 20.53 13.82
N GLY A 198 -4.91 20.02 14.19
CA GLY A 198 -5.43 18.84 13.54
C GLY A 198 -6.66 18.26 14.22
N TRP A 199 -7.03 17.06 13.79
CA TRP A 199 -8.23 16.37 14.25
C TRP A 199 -7.93 14.88 14.48
N ALA A 200 -8.66 14.33 15.45
CA ALA A 200 -8.84 12.89 15.60
C ALA A 200 -10.34 12.60 15.46
N ALA A 201 -10.70 11.53 14.74
CA ALA A 201 -12.07 11.07 14.67
C ALA A 201 -12.16 9.54 14.67
N VAL A 202 -13.27 9.04 15.19
CA VAL A 202 -13.62 7.63 15.25
C VAL A 202 -15.00 7.46 14.61
N PHE A 203 -15.11 6.47 13.74
CA PHE A 203 -16.28 6.14 12.94
C PHE A 203 -16.73 4.71 13.29
N PRO A 204 -17.48 4.53 14.39
CA PRO A 204 -18.05 3.24 14.74
C PRO A 204 -18.92 2.68 13.60
N ARG A 205 -18.95 1.35 13.43
CA ARG A 205 -19.86 0.71 12.47
C ARG A 205 -21.33 0.99 12.80
N GLU A 206 -21.62 1.06 14.09
CA GLU A 206 -22.90 1.45 14.67
C GLU A 206 -22.67 2.53 15.73
N GLY A 207 -23.46 3.60 15.68
CA GLY A 207 -23.35 4.74 16.61
C GLY A 207 -22.88 6.03 15.94
N GLU A 208 -22.68 7.05 16.78
CA GLU A 208 -22.32 8.39 16.32
C GLU A 208 -20.83 8.52 16.04
N VAL A 209 -20.49 9.22 14.96
CA VAL A 209 -19.11 9.62 14.67
C VAL A 209 -18.63 10.62 15.71
N ARG A 210 -17.51 10.32 16.37
CA ARG A 210 -16.89 11.23 17.35
C ARG A 210 -15.65 11.85 16.78
N HIS A 211 -15.42 13.12 17.10
CA HIS A 211 -14.19 13.80 16.71
C HIS A 211 -13.80 14.86 17.72
N ALA A 212 -12.53 15.22 17.71
CA ALA A 212 -12.00 16.34 18.46
C ALA A 212 -10.89 17.02 17.68
N ARG A 213 -10.69 18.31 17.97
CA ARG A 213 -9.63 19.14 17.40
C ARG A 213 -8.54 19.40 18.46
N PHE A 214 -7.29 19.45 18.03
CA PHE A 214 -6.16 19.94 18.81
C PHE A 214 -5.49 21.13 18.12
N GLY A 215 -4.77 21.94 18.89
CA GLY A 215 -4.25 23.23 18.44
C GLY A 215 -5.36 24.26 18.13
N PRO A 216 -5.01 25.40 17.51
CA PRO A 216 -3.71 25.71 16.94
C PRO A 216 -2.65 26.06 17.99
N VAL A 217 -1.41 25.65 17.73
CA VAL A 217 -0.22 26.03 18.51
C VAL A 217 0.92 26.44 17.57
N PRO A 218 1.90 27.24 18.02
CA PRO A 218 3.03 27.61 17.18
C PRO A 218 3.78 26.40 16.62
N TRP A 219 4.17 26.46 15.34
CA TRP A 219 4.91 25.36 14.72
C TRP A 219 6.35 25.25 15.22
N THR A 220 6.74 24.07 15.69
CA THR A 220 8.03 23.82 16.36
C THR A 220 9.15 23.37 15.41
N ARG A 221 8.85 23.18 14.11
CA ARG A 221 9.80 22.70 13.07
C ARG A 221 10.53 21.40 13.48
N PRO A 222 9.80 20.32 13.80
CA PRO A 222 10.42 19.04 14.14
C PRO A 222 11.30 18.50 13.00
N ALA A 223 12.37 17.78 13.36
CA ALA A 223 13.28 17.18 12.39
C ALA A 223 12.64 16.01 11.61
N ASP A 224 11.66 15.33 12.22
CA ASP A 224 10.86 14.28 11.61
C ASP A 224 9.38 14.45 11.95
N GLY A 225 8.51 14.07 11.02
CA GLY A 225 7.10 13.94 11.30
C GLY A 225 6.41 15.27 11.67
N PHE A 226 5.55 15.17 12.68
CA PHE A 226 4.75 16.26 13.22
C PHE A 226 4.79 16.23 14.75
N THR A 227 4.84 17.41 15.37
CA THR A 227 4.73 17.60 16.82
C THR A 227 3.93 18.86 17.13
N ALA A 228 2.92 18.73 18.00
CA ALA A 228 2.13 19.83 18.56
C ALA A 228 1.73 19.47 19.99
N GLU A 229 2.29 20.15 20.99
CA GLU A 229 2.07 19.81 22.40
C GLU A 229 2.35 18.32 22.70
N ASP A 230 1.36 17.56 23.16
CA ASP A 230 1.43 16.13 23.46
C ASP A 230 1.18 15.22 22.23
N VAL A 231 0.81 15.82 21.10
CA VAL A 231 0.55 15.13 19.84
C VAL A 231 1.84 14.94 19.06
N THR A 232 2.16 13.70 18.71
CA THR A 232 3.29 13.33 17.85
C THR A 232 2.89 12.33 16.78
N CYS A 233 3.45 12.52 15.58
CA CYS A 233 3.39 11.56 14.48
C CYS A 233 4.77 11.49 13.83
N SER A 234 5.65 10.60 14.31
CA SER A 234 7.05 10.48 13.88
C SER A 234 7.53 9.03 13.98
N GLY A 235 8.37 8.61 13.03
CA GLY A 235 9.01 7.29 13.08
C GLY A 235 8.06 6.09 13.19
N GLY A 236 6.84 6.20 12.65
CA GLY A 236 5.80 5.18 12.76
C GLY A 236 5.12 5.11 14.14
N ARG A 237 5.35 6.09 15.02
CA ARG A 237 4.62 6.24 16.28
C ARG A 237 3.64 7.40 16.16
N LEU A 238 2.39 7.15 16.53
CA LEU A 238 1.34 8.15 16.59
C LEU A 238 0.82 8.19 18.02
N THR A 239 1.03 9.30 18.72
CA THR A 239 0.56 9.48 20.09
C THR A 239 -0.10 10.83 20.24
N GLY A 240 -1.10 10.95 21.09
CA GLY A 240 -1.67 12.26 21.40
C GLY A 240 -3.04 12.19 22.05
N SER A 241 -3.56 13.37 22.34
CA SER A 241 -4.93 13.54 22.81
C SER A 241 -5.60 14.75 22.18
N ALA A 242 -6.92 14.68 22.05
CA ALA A 242 -7.77 15.79 21.62
C ALA A 242 -9.16 15.58 22.23
N GLY A 243 -9.62 16.52 23.08
CA GLY A 243 -10.87 16.35 23.81
C GLY A 243 -10.87 15.06 24.65
N ASP A 244 -11.88 14.21 24.46
CA ASP A 244 -11.99 12.89 25.09
C ASP A 244 -11.27 11.76 24.31
N LEU A 245 -10.71 12.06 23.13
CA LEU A 245 -9.97 11.09 22.33
C LEU A 245 -8.50 11.03 22.77
N ARG A 246 -7.98 9.81 22.92
CA ARG A 246 -6.56 9.53 23.16
C ARG A 246 -6.11 8.38 22.28
N TRP A 247 -4.89 8.46 21.75
CA TRP A 247 -4.32 7.40 20.92
C TRP A 247 -2.85 7.17 21.23
N LYS A 248 -2.43 5.90 21.10
CA LYS A 248 -1.04 5.47 21.16
C LYS A 248 -0.86 4.28 20.23
N LEU A 249 -0.42 4.56 19.02
CA LEU A 249 -0.35 3.61 17.91
C LEU A 249 1.08 3.46 17.40
N THR A 250 1.36 2.26 16.92
CA THR A 250 2.56 1.92 16.16
C THR A 250 2.14 1.47 14.77
N GLU A 251 2.61 2.19 13.76
CA GLU A 251 2.48 1.86 12.34
C GLU A 251 3.55 0.84 11.94
N GLN A 252 3.13 -0.18 11.20
CA GLN A 252 4.00 -1.13 10.52
C GLN A 252 3.75 -1.03 9.00
N PRO A 253 4.54 -0.25 8.25
CA PRO A 253 4.38 -0.10 6.81
C PRO A 253 4.56 -1.42 6.05
N GLN A 254 3.65 -1.71 5.13
CA GLN A 254 3.63 -2.92 4.31
C GLN A 254 3.87 -2.61 2.83
N GLY A 255 5.15 -2.55 2.46
CA GLY A 255 5.58 -2.37 1.08
C GLY A 255 6.14 -0.98 0.80
N GLN A 256 6.20 -0.63 -0.49
CA GLN A 256 6.84 0.62 -0.92
C GLN A 256 5.88 1.81 -0.88
N PRO A 257 6.39 3.05 -0.76
CA PRO A 257 5.57 4.25 -0.91
C PRO A 257 4.78 4.25 -2.23
N LEU A 258 3.56 4.77 -2.19
CA LEU A 258 2.70 4.94 -3.36
C LEU A 258 2.54 6.42 -3.66
N PHE A 259 2.96 6.83 -4.85
CA PHE A 259 2.72 8.18 -5.33
C PHE A 259 1.40 8.20 -6.10
N THR A 260 0.36 8.78 -5.50
CA THR A 260 -0.95 9.02 -6.14
C THR A 260 -0.78 9.97 -7.32
N PHE A 261 -0.09 11.07 -7.07
CA PHE A 261 0.31 12.05 -8.07
C PHE A 261 1.65 11.68 -8.73
N PRO A 262 1.97 12.24 -9.91
CA PRO A 262 3.32 12.16 -10.46
C PRO A 262 4.38 12.66 -9.48
N ARG A 263 5.52 11.96 -9.38
CA ARG A 263 6.63 12.34 -8.47
C ARG A 263 7.09 13.78 -8.62
N TRP A 264 7.03 14.34 -9.83
CA TRP A 264 7.40 15.74 -10.05
C TRP A 264 6.45 16.71 -9.35
N ALA A 265 5.16 16.39 -9.22
CA ALA A 265 4.18 17.23 -8.54
C ALA A 265 4.40 17.22 -7.02
N TRP A 266 4.84 16.09 -6.46
CA TRP A 266 5.29 16.03 -5.07
C TRP A 266 6.57 16.85 -4.83
N ARG A 267 7.52 16.79 -5.77
CA ARG A 267 8.81 17.48 -5.66
C ARG A 267 8.70 18.99 -5.88
N HIS A 268 7.83 19.39 -6.80
CA HIS A 268 7.64 20.77 -7.21
C HIS A 268 6.17 21.14 -6.97
N PRO A 269 5.86 21.96 -5.94
CA PRO A 269 4.50 22.28 -5.54
C PRO A 269 3.86 23.29 -6.52
N VAL A 270 3.56 22.84 -7.74
CA VAL A 270 2.92 23.65 -8.80
C VAL A 270 1.43 23.37 -8.93
N LEU A 271 0.96 22.24 -8.38
CA LEU A 271 -0.45 21.93 -8.19
C LEU A 271 -0.92 22.52 -6.85
N PRO A 272 -2.24 22.77 -6.67
CA PRO A 272 -2.78 23.26 -5.40
C PRO A 272 -2.33 22.40 -4.21
N ALA A 273 -2.36 21.08 -4.36
CA ALA A 273 -1.73 20.14 -3.46
C ALA A 273 -1.32 18.88 -4.21
N ALA A 274 -0.33 18.16 -3.68
CA ALA A 274 0.05 16.83 -4.14
C ALA A 274 0.02 15.86 -2.96
N GLN A 275 -0.60 14.71 -3.17
CA GLN A 275 -0.65 13.62 -2.20
C GLN A 275 0.30 12.48 -2.59
N MET A 276 0.90 11.88 -1.58
CA MET A 276 1.56 10.58 -1.68
C MET A 276 1.39 9.79 -0.38
N LEU A 277 1.57 8.48 -0.44
CA LEU A 277 1.44 7.59 0.71
C LEU A 277 2.82 6.99 1.02
N PRO A 278 3.51 7.46 2.08
CA PRO A 278 4.70 6.76 2.57
C PRO A 278 4.38 5.29 2.85
N SER A 279 3.20 5.05 3.42
CA SER A 279 2.67 3.74 3.79
C SER A 279 1.29 3.57 3.16
N ALA A 280 1.25 3.22 1.89
CA ALA A 280 -0.01 2.97 1.17
C ALA A 280 -0.75 1.71 1.63
N ARG A 281 -0.11 0.92 2.49
CA ARG A 281 -0.66 -0.19 3.22
C ARG A 281 0.17 -0.28 4.48
N ALA A 282 -0.47 -0.32 5.62
CA ALA A 282 0.16 -0.50 6.91
C ALA A 282 -0.76 -1.32 7.81
N THR A 283 -0.18 -1.88 8.86
CA THR A 283 -0.93 -2.40 9.99
C THR A 283 -0.63 -1.56 11.22
N TYR A 284 -1.64 -1.28 12.02
CA TYR A 284 -1.52 -0.49 13.22
C TYR A 284 -1.77 -1.36 14.46
N GLU A 285 -0.95 -1.16 15.47
CA GLU A 285 -1.07 -1.79 16.78
C GLU A 285 -1.07 -0.74 17.89
N GLY A 286 -1.86 -0.95 18.93
CA GLY A 286 -1.89 -0.07 20.09
C GLY A 286 -3.30 0.27 20.53
N GLU A 287 -3.48 1.43 21.16
CA GLU A 287 -4.73 1.76 21.84
C GLU A 287 -5.33 3.06 21.33
N ILE A 288 -6.67 3.08 21.24
CA ILE A 288 -7.47 4.29 21.08
C ILE A 288 -8.56 4.30 22.14
N SER A 289 -8.67 5.39 22.87
CA SER A 289 -9.72 5.60 23.87
C SER A 289 -10.61 6.78 23.45
N TYR A 290 -11.93 6.60 23.56
CA TYR A 290 -12.95 7.61 23.25
C TYR A 290 -14.26 7.28 23.98
N GLY A 291 -15.02 8.29 24.43
CA GLY A 291 -16.33 8.04 25.05
C GLY A 291 -16.34 7.07 26.23
N GLY A 292 -15.26 7.03 27.02
CA GLY A 292 -15.10 6.10 28.14
C GLY A 292 -14.83 4.65 27.74
N THR A 293 -14.66 4.36 26.45
CA THR A 293 -14.31 3.06 25.91
C THR A 293 -12.88 3.07 25.40
N THR A 294 -12.22 1.91 25.47
CA THR A 294 -10.86 1.70 24.99
C THR A 294 -10.85 0.55 23.98
N MET A 295 -10.29 0.80 22.79
CA MET A 295 -10.16 -0.14 21.70
C MET A 295 -8.68 -0.52 21.53
N ASP A 296 -8.38 -1.82 21.67
CA ASP A 296 -7.06 -2.41 21.45
C ASP A 296 -6.92 -2.88 20.00
N LEU A 297 -6.14 -2.16 19.21
CA LEU A 297 -5.91 -2.42 17.80
C LEU A 297 -4.84 -3.49 17.62
N ARG A 298 -5.20 -4.54 16.88
CA ARG A 298 -4.31 -5.67 16.57
C ARG A 298 -4.22 -5.88 15.07
N GLY A 299 -3.14 -5.36 14.47
CA GLY A 299 -2.90 -5.50 13.05
C GLY A 299 -3.96 -4.79 12.20
N ALA A 300 -4.48 -3.66 12.67
CA ALA A 300 -5.56 -2.94 12.00
C ALA A 300 -5.08 -2.42 10.64
N PRO A 301 -5.71 -2.79 9.50
CA PRO A 301 -5.30 -2.34 8.19
C PRO A 301 -5.60 -0.85 8.00
N GLY A 302 -4.72 -0.16 7.27
CA GLY A 302 -4.90 1.24 6.93
C GLY A 302 -3.75 1.79 6.11
N ALA A 303 -3.66 3.12 6.09
CA ALA A 303 -2.58 3.82 5.42
C ALA A 303 -2.26 5.18 6.06
N SER A 304 -1.00 5.57 5.91
CA SER A 304 -0.54 6.92 6.20
C SER A 304 -0.16 7.63 4.91
N ALA A 305 -0.63 8.86 4.79
CA ALA A 305 -0.47 9.73 3.64
C ALA A 305 0.12 11.08 4.03
N ARG A 306 0.69 11.73 3.01
CA ARG A 306 1.26 13.06 3.07
C ARG A 306 0.63 13.92 2.00
N ILE A 307 0.25 15.13 2.37
CA ILE A 307 -0.22 16.17 1.44
C ILE A 307 0.67 17.39 1.63
N TYR A 308 1.11 17.99 0.53
CA TYR A 308 1.85 19.25 0.56
C TYR A 308 1.35 20.16 -0.55
N GLY A 309 1.08 21.42 -0.22
CA GLY A 309 0.43 22.33 -1.16
C GLY A 309 0.29 23.76 -0.67
N HIS A 310 -0.58 24.49 -1.35
CA HIS A 310 -1.03 25.86 -1.06
C HIS A 310 -2.44 25.89 -0.44
N GLY A 311 -3.10 24.75 -0.31
CA GLY A 311 -4.47 24.63 0.17
C GLY A 311 -5.25 23.56 -0.59
N ASN A 312 -6.55 23.51 -0.32
CA ASN A 312 -7.46 22.55 -0.91
C ASN A 312 -7.80 22.87 -2.37
N ALA A 313 -8.29 21.85 -3.08
CA ALA A 313 -8.83 22.02 -4.42
C ALA A 313 -10.19 22.76 -4.35
N HIS A 314 -10.67 23.29 -5.48
CA HIS A 314 -12.00 23.94 -5.53
C HIS A 314 -13.11 22.94 -5.18
N ARG A 315 -12.98 21.72 -5.69
CA ARG A 315 -13.82 20.55 -5.36
C ARG A 315 -12.95 19.31 -5.43
N TRP A 316 -13.13 18.36 -4.54
CA TRP A 316 -12.40 17.11 -4.60
C TRP A 316 -13.19 15.91 -4.07
N ALA A 317 -12.72 14.73 -4.46
CA ALA A 317 -13.05 13.46 -3.85
C ALA A 317 -11.76 12.64 -3.66
N TRP A 318 -11.68 11.92 -2.56
CA TRP A 318 -10.58 11.03 -2.21
C TRP A 318 -11.12 9.67 -1.77
N LEU A 319 -10.42 8.61 -2.16
CA LEU A 319 -10.68 7.25 -1.71
C LEU A 319 -9.35 6.55 -1.43
N HIS A 320 -9.26 5.98 -0.24
CA HIS A 320 -8.38 4.87 0.07
C HIS A 320 -9.21 3.60 0.31
N ALA A 321 -8.82 2.50 -0.33
CA ALA A 321 -9.48 1.22 -0.19
C ALA A 321 -8.44 0.10 -0.08
N ASP A 322 -8.33 -0.49 1.11
CA ASP A 322 -7.69 -1.80 1.28
C ASP A 322 -8.59 -2.86 0.63
N LEU A 323 -8.06 -3.54 -0.38
CA LEU A 323 -8.81 -4.50 -1.20
C LEU A 323 -8.59 -5.95 -0.76
N GLY A 324 -7.88 -6.16 0.34
CA GLY A 324 -7.45 -7.46 0.82
C GLY A 324 -6.27 -8.05 0.04
N SER A 325 -5.65 -9.08 0.61
CA SER A 325 -4.50 -9.79 -0.01
C SER A 325 -3.30 -8.90 -0.42
N GLY A 326 -3.20 -7.69 0.16
CA GLY A 326 -2.17 -6.71 -0.17
C GLY A 326 -2.42 -5.88 -1.42
N ASP A 327 -3.64 -5.94 -1.96
CA ASP A 327 -4.11 -5.04 -2.99
C ASP A 327 -4.67 -3.76 -2.33
N VAL A 328 -4.42 -2.60 -2.96
CA VAL A 328 -4.93 -1.30 -2.49
C VAL A 328 -5.28 -0.43 -3.68
N LEU A 329 -6.39 0.30 -3.58
CA LEU A 329 -6.76 1.34 -4.51
C LEU A 329 -6.70 2.71 -3.83
N GLU A 330 -6.01 3.64 -4.50
CA GLU A 330 -5.95 5.04 -4.13
C GLU A 330 -6.51 5.90 -5.26
N VAL A 331 -7.42 6.82 -4.93
CA VAL A 331 -8.05 7.74 -5.89
C VAL A 331 -8.08 9.16 -5.33
N VAL A 332 -7.69 10.13 -6.17
CA VAL A 332 -7.94 11.56 -5.95
C VAL A 332 -8.56 12.12 -7.22
N ALA A 333 -9.76 12.70 -7.11
CA ALA A 333 -10.37 13.48 -8.17
C ALA A 333 -10.47 14.94 -7.72
N ALA A 334 -9.94 15.89 -8.49
CA ALA A 334 -9.88 17.29 -8.04
C ALA A 334 -10.11 18.30 -9.17
N VAL A 335 -10.79 19.39 -8.83
CA VAL A 335 -11.01 20.57 -9.68
C VAL A 335 -10.12 21.72 -9.18
N SER A 336 -9.38 22.35 -10.08
CA SER A 336 -8.43 23.41 -9.72
C SER A 336 -9.12 24.69 -9.22
N THR A 337 -8.46 25.39 -8.29
CA THR A 337 -8.85 26.72 -7.80
C THR A 337 -8.52 27.85 -8.77
N ARG A 338 -7.80 27.62 -9.88
CA ARG A 338 -7.48 28.68 -10.85
C ARG A 338 -8.74 29.09 -11.63
N PRO A 339 -9.06 30.39 -11.78
CA PRO A 339 -10.32 30.85 -12.37
C PRO A 339 -10.70 30.17 -13.69
N ALA A 340 -9.77 30.06 -14.64
CA ALA A 340 -10.01 29.42 -15.94
C ALA A 340 -10.22 27.89 -15.86
N LEU A 341 -9.76 27.24 -14.79
CA LEU A 341 -9.79 25.79 -14.63
C LEU A 341 -10.92 25.30 -13.70
N ARG A 342 -11.58 26.20 -12.95
CA ARG A 342 -12.68 25.87 -12.02
C ARG A 342 -13.89 25.23 -12.71
N ARG A 343 -14.09 25.50 -14.00
CA ARG A 343 -15.20 24.97 -14.81
C ARG A 343 -14.85 23.66 -15.53
N LEU A 344 -13.60 23.20 -15.46
CA LEU A 344 -13.19 21.97 -16.13
C LEU A 344 -13.63 20.74 -15.32
N PRO A 345 -13.85 19.59 -15.99
CA PRO A 345 -14.07 18.33 -15.31
C PRO A 345 -12.91 17.99 -14.35
N PRO A 346 -13.17 17.24 -13.26
CA PRO A 346 -12.13 16.86 -12.31
C PRO A 346 -10.99 16.10 -12.99
N LEU A 347 -9.75 16.43 -12.61
CA LEU A 347 -8.59 15.60 -12.92
C LEU A 347 -8.59 14.41 -11.96
N VAL A 348 -8.43 13.21 -12.51
CA VAL A 348 -8.39 11.98 -11.73
C VAL A 348 -6.96 11.46 -11.65
N PHE A 349 -6.48 11.21 -10.44
CA PHE A 349 -5.25 10.50 -10.13
C PHE A 349 -5.65 9.18 -9.46
N LEU A 350 -5.33 8.06 -10.10
CA LEU A 350 -5.74 6.74 -9.61
C LEU A 350 -4.56 5.78 -9.63
N ARG A 351 -4.39 5.04 -8.54
CA ARG A 351 -3.35 4.01 -8.39
C ARG A 351 -3.93 2.76 -7.75
N LEU A 352 -4.13 1.72 -8.54
CA LEU A 352 -4.42 0.37 -8.08
C LEU A 352 -3.11 -0.41 -7.96
N ARG A 353 -2.67 -0.71 -6.74
CA ARG A 353 -1.61 -1.69 -6.49
C ARG A 353 -2.28 -3.05 -6.34
N ARG A 354 -1.99 -3.96 -7.28
CA ARG A 354 -2.52 -5.32 -7.30
C ARG A 354 -1.44 -6.34 -7.61
N ASN A 355 -1.33 -7.41 -6.84
CA ASN A 355 -0.32 -8.47 -7.02
C ASN A 355 1.10 -7.90 -7.16
N GLY A 356 1.45 -6.93 -6.30
CA GLY A 356 2.75 -6.24 -6.33
C GLY A 356 3.00 -5.34 -7.54
N ARG A 357 1.96 -5.03 -8.34
CA ARG A 357 2.06 -4.17 -9.53
C ARG A 357 1.13 -2.99 -9.39
N THR A 358 1.62 -1.78 -9.68
CA THR A 358 0.74 -0.61 -9.72
C THR A 358 0.25 -0.31 -11.13
N TRP A 359 -1.06 -0.14 -11.25
CA TRP A 359 -1.79 0.24 -12.44
C TRP A 359 -2.57 1.55 -12.22
N PRO A 360 -2.63 2.44 -13.21
CA PRO A 360 -1.79 2.46 -14.39
C PRO A 360 -0.30 2.60 -14.03
N ARG A 361 0.61 2.11 -14.89
CA ARG A 361 2.05 2.15 -14.59
C ARG A 361 2.54 3.58 -14.32
N ARG A 362 2.04 4.54 -15.07
CA ARG A 362 2.38 5.96 -14.98
C ARG A 362 1.24 6.75 -14.30
N PRO A 363 1.48 7.50 -13.22
CA PRO A 363 0.45 8.21 -12.45
C PRO A 363 -0.21 9.37 -13.21
N GLU A 364 0.44 9.91 -14.24
CA GLU A 364 -0.11 10.96 -15.10
C GLU A 364 -1.16 10.46 -16.10
N ARG A 365 -1.21 9.15 -16.36
CA ARG A 365 -2.13 8.57 -17.36
C ARG A 365 -3.61 8.79 -17.02
N PRO A 366 -4.07 8.55 -15.78
CA PRO A 366 -5.43 8.89 -15.38
C PRO A 366 -5.81 10.34 -15.65
N ALA A 367 -4.94 11.29 -15.29
CA ALA A 367 -5.24 12.72 -15.30
C ALA A 367 -5.17 13.35 -16.71
N ILE A 368 -4.13 13.02 -17.49
CA ILE A 368 -3.79 13.75 -18.72
C ILE A 368 -4.19 12.95 -19.98
N GLY A 369 -4.39 11.63 -19.85
CA GLY A 369 -4.54 10.73 -20.99
C GLY A 369 -3.21 10.50 -21.73
N GLY A 370 -3.17 9.51 -22.63
CA GLY A 370 -2.12 9.42 -23.66
C GLY A 370 -2.56 10.12 -24.96
N PRO A 371 -1.80 10.04 -26.06
CA PRO A 371 -2.22 10.55 -27.37
C PRO A 371 -3.36 9.71 -28.02
N GLY A 372 -4.16 8.99 -27.23
CA GLY A 372 -5.27 8.15 -27.70
C GLY A 372 -6.51 8.30 -26.81
N PRO A 373 -7.68 7.77 -27.25
CA PRO A 373 -8.96 8.00 -26.58
C PRO A 373 -9.06 7.29 -25.22
N GLY A 374 -9.28 8.05 -24.15
CA GLY A 374 -9.60 7.52 -22.81
C GLY A 374 -8.92 8.30 -21.68
N ARG A 375 -9.65 9.27 -21.10
CA ARG A 375 -9.32 9.88 -19.81
C ARG A 375 -10.17 9.26 -18.72
N PHE A 376 -9.66 9.30 -17.49
CA PHE A 376 -10.48 8.97 -16.34
C PHE A 376 -11.42 10.15 -16.09
N ARG A 377 -12.64 9.84 -15.68
CA ARG A 377 -13.70 10.80 -15.37
C ARG A 377 -14.15 10.57 -13.95
N ALA A 378 -14.48 11.65 -13.25
CA ALA A 378 -15.12 11.59 -11.95
C ALA A 378 -16.42 12.38 -11.97
N ALA A 379 -17.44 11.84 -11.31
CA ALA A 379 -18.62 12.59 -10.90
C ALA A 379 -18.54 12.73 -9.37
N ILE A 380 -18.15 13.92 -8.89
CA ILE A 380 -17.98 14.22 -7.47
C ILE A 380 -19.32 14.71 -6.92
N GLY A 381 -19.87 14.00 -5.93
CA GLY A 381 -21.14 14.29 -5.28
C GLY A 381 -21.22 13.59 -3.92
N LEU A 382 -22.33 13.82 -3.23
CA LEU A 382 -22.72 13.10 -2.02
C LEU A 382 -24.22 12.74 -2.10
N PRO A 383 -24.65 11.62 -1.49
CA PRO A 383 -23.81 10.65 -0.78
C PRO A 383 -22.92 9.82 -1.73
N GLU A 384 -23.20 9.84 -3.04
CA GLU A 384 -22.48 9.04 -4.01
C GLU A 384 -21.52 9.83 -4.89
N TRP A 385 -20.38 9.22 -5.21
CA TRP A 385 -19.49 9.69 -6.27
C TRP A 385 -18.83 8.52 -7.00
N THR A 386 -18.41 8.79 -8.24
CA THR A 386 -17.89 7.73 -9.12
C THR A 386 -16.62 8.13 -9.82
N VAL A 387 -15.78 7.14 -10.12
CA VAL A 387 -14.64 7.26 -11.03
C VAL A 387 -14.68 6.14 -12.06
N THR A 388 -14.61 6.52 -13.34
CA THR A 388 -14.52 5.56 -14.45
C THR A 388 -13.33 5.90 -15.32
N GLY A 389 -12.65 4.90 -15.86
CA GLY A 389 -11.53 5.16 -16.74
C GLY A 389 -10.95 3.92 -17.36
N ARG A 390 -10.16 4.11 -18.42
CA ARG A 390 -9.49 3.00 -19.12
C ARG A 390 -8.08 3.35 -19.49
N THR A 391 -7.20 2.34 -19.49
CA THR A 391 -5.89 2.41 -20.14
C THR A 391 -5.66 1.14 -20.96
N ALA A 392 -5.45 1.30 -22.27
CA ALA A 392 -5.24 0.19 -23.21
C ALA A 392 -6.27 -0.94 -23.01
N LEU A 393 -5.83 -2.09 -22.49
CA LEU A 393 -6.63 -3.30 -22.33
C LEU A 393 -7.33 -3.44 -20.96
N ARG A 394 -7.33 -2.40 -20.13
CA ARG A 394 -8.01 -2.42 -18.82
C ARG A 394 -8.90 -1.20 -18.64
N ARG A 395 -10.07 -1.40 -18.04
CA ARG A 395 -10.93 -0.33 -17.56
C ARG A 395 -11.35 -0.59 -16.12
N ILE A 396 -11.63 0.48 -15.39
CA ILE A 396 -12.05 0.45 -13.99
C ILE A 396 -13.30 1.31 -13.82
N ARG A 397 -14.20 0.85 -12.95
CA ARG A 397 -15.32 1.60 -12.40
C ARG A 397 -15.24 1.52 -10.88
N VAL A 398 -15.30 2.67 -10.25
CA VAL A 398 -15.28 2.87 -8.80
C VAL A 398 -16.55 3.63 -8.45
N GLU A 399 -17.33 3.08 -7.55
CA GLU A 399 -18.53 3.70 -6.99
C GLU A 399 -18.31 3.77 -5.49
N VAL A 400 -18.52 4.94 -4.91
CA VAL A 400 -18.38 5.18 -3.48
C VAL A 400 -19.68 5.75 -2.98
N ASN A 401 -20.17 5.21 -1.87
CA ASN A 401 -21.32 5.71 -1.13
C ASN A 401 -20.85 6.14 0.26
N GLN A 402 -21.07 7.41 0.59
CA GLN A 402 -20.76 8.03 1.88
C GLN A 402 -22.08 8.43 2.55
N PRO A 403 -22.70 7.53 3.34
CA PRO A 403 -23.93 7.83 4.05
C PRO A 403 -23.74 9.05 4.97
N PRO A 404 -24.69 10.01 4.99
CA PRO A 404 -24.59 11.19 5.85
C PRO A 404 -24.38 10.87 7.33
N GLU A 405 -25.02 9.82 7.84
CA GLU A 405 -24.91 9.33 9.21
C GLU A 405 -23.53 8.79 9.58
N ARG A 406 -22.70 8.45 8.58
CA ARG A 406 -21.32 7.96 8.74
C ARG A 406 -20.28 8.98 8.24
N THR A 407 -20.70 10.21 7.98
CA THR A 407 -19.85 11.24 7.37
C THR A 407 -19.68 12.44 8.29
N LEU A 408 -18.44 12.68 8.71
CA LEU A 408 -18.04 13.84 9.49
C LEU A 408 -17.87 15.04 8.58
N THR A 409 -18.53 16.17 8.90
CA THR A 409 -18.33 17.44 8.19
C THR A 409 -17.45 18.38 9.02
N LEU A 410 -16.35 18.84 8.44
CA LEU A 410 -15.39 19.73 9.08
C LEU A 410 -15.09 20.95 8.23
N GLU A 411 -14.92 22.09 8.90
CA GLU A 411 -14.49 23.33 8.27
C GLU A 411 -13.00 23.61 8.48
N TYR A 412 -12.35 24.02 7.39
CA TYR A 412 -10.94 24.31 7.29
C TYR A 412 -10.76 25.76 6.84
N ARG A 413 -9.59 26.30 7.16
CA ARG A 413 -9.07 27.50 6.52
C ARG A 413 -7.83 27.12 5.75
N ASP A 414 -7.87 27.38 4.45
CA ASP A 414 -6.66 27.29 3.63
C ASP A 414 -5.67 28.39 4.05
N PRO A 415 -4.38 28.25 3.70
CA PRO A 415 -3.36 29.26 3.97
C PRO A 415 -3.70 30.69 3.50
N ASP A 416 -4.54 30.85 2.48
CA ASP A 416 -5.02 32.15 2.01
C ASP A 416 -6.27 32.68 2.74
N GLY A 417 -6.68 32.01 3.82
CA GLY A 417 -7.82 32.36 4.66
C GLY A 417 -9.19 31.91 4.14
N SER A 418 -9.26 31.40 2.90
CA SER A 418 -10.51 30.89 2.34
C SER A 418 -11.02 29.67 3.11
N ARG A 419 -12.34 29.54 3.17
CA ARG A 419 -12.99 28.41 3.82
C ARG A 419 -12.98 27.21 2.90
N ALA A 420 -12.79 26.02 3.47
CA ALA A 420 -13.03 24.76 2.80
C ALA A 420 -13.84 23.85 3.72
N VAL A 421 -14.73 23.04 3.14
CA VAL A 421 -15.54 22.06 3.87
C VAL A 421 -15.16 20.69 3.38
N CYS A 422 -14.66 19.86 4.29
CA CYS A 422 -14.38 18.45 4.07
C CYS A 422 -15.50 17.61 4.71
N ARG A 423 -15.88 16.55 4.00
CA ARG A 423 -16.87 15.56 4.40
C ARG A 423 -16.20 14.20 4.34
N ASN A 424 -15.64 13.78 5.47
CA ASN A 424 -14.83 12.59 5.60
C ASN A 424 -15.63 11.42 6.19
N SER A 425 -15.36 10.20 5.73
CA SER A 425 -15.91 8.97 6.27
C SER A 425 -14.86 7.87 6.24
N GLU A 426 -14.54 7.30 7.41
CA GLU A 426 -13.69 6.10 7.49
C GLU A 426 -14.50 4.80 7.55
N SER A 427 -15.78 4.87 7.19
CA SER A 427 -16.72 3.74 7.16
C SER A 427 -17.70 3.85 5.97
N ALA A 428 -17.20 4.36 4.84
CA ALA A 428 -17.94 4.42 3.60
C ALA A 428 -18.04 3.04 2.93
N ASP A 429 -18.92 2.93 1.94
CA ASP A 429 -19.02 1.76 1.08
C ASP A 429 -18.36 2.03 -0.26
N ALA A 430 -17.77 1.00 -0.87
CA ALA A 430 -17.24 1.12 -2.22
C ALA A 430 -17.39 -0.16 -3.03
N ARG A 431 -17.75 0.00 -4.32
CA ARG A 431 -17.73 -1.07 -5.31
C ARG A 431 -16.70 -0.74 -6.39
N ILE A 432 -15.72 -1.63 -6.54
CA ILE A 432 -14.65 -1.49 -7.52
C ILE A 432 -14.72 -2.65 -8.51
N VAL A 433 -14.87 -2.33 -9.79
CA VAL A 433 -14.89 -3.32 -10.88
C VAL A 433 -13.73 -3.02 -11.82
N LEU A 434 -12.79 -3.97 -11.94
CA LEU A 434 -11.71 -3.94 -12.91
C LEU A 434 -12.02 -4.94 -14.03
N GLU A 435 -11.97 -4.50 -15.27
CA GLU A 435 -12.22 -5.33 -16.45
C GLU A 435 -11.02 -5.33 -17.39
N ARG A 436 -10.86 -6.44 -18.12
CA ARG A 436 -9.83 -6.62 -19.14
C ARG A 436 -10.45 -6.89 -20.51
N TRP A 437 -9.81 -6.36 -21.55
CA TRP A 437 -10.19 -6.63 -22.93
C TRP A 437 -9.59 -7.95 -23.43
N TRP A 438 -10.45 -8.87 -23.84
CA TRP A 438 -10.14 -10.13 -24.53
C TRP A 438 -11.06 -10.34 -25.74
N GLY A 439 -11.17 -9.33 -26.61
CA GLY A 439 -12.15 -9.28 -27.72
C GLY A 439 -13.50 -8.68 -27.31
N HIS A 440 -13.82 -8.74 -26.03
CA HIS A 440 -14.80 -7.91 -25.34
C HIS A 440 -14.32 -7.64 -23.90
N TRP A 441 -14.98 -6.72 -23.19
CA TRP A 441 -14.68 -6.48 -21.78
C TRP A 441 -15.19 -7.65 -20.92
N ARG A 442 -14.34 -8.14 -20.03
CA ARG A 442 -14.68 -9.15 -19.03
C ARG A 442 -14.19 -8.72 -17.65
N PRO A 443 -14.94 -9.00 -16.57
CA PRO A 443 -14.45 -8.81 -15.20
C PRO A 443 -13.12 -9.52 -14.98
N GLU A 444 -12.10 -8.75 -14.58
CA GLU A 444 -10.79 -9.24 -14.13
C GLU A 444 -10.75 -9.35 -12.60
N ALA A 445 -11.44 -8.45 -11.90
CA ALA A 445 -11.64 -8.46 -10.46
C ALA A 445 -12.82 -7.58 -10.05
N THR A 446 -13.44 -7.89 -8.92
CA THR A 446 -14.47 -7.06 -8.29
C THR A 446 -14.25 -7.07 -6.78
N TRP A 447 -14.33 -5.89 -6.18
CA TRP A 447 -14.24 -5.69 -4.74
C TRP A 447 -15.47 -4.93 -4.27
N THR A 448 -15.98 -5.33 -3.11
CA THR A 448 -17.03 -4.63 -2.38
C THR A 448 -16.50 -4.38 -0.98
N LEU A 449 -16.46 -3.12 -0.58
CA LEU A 449 -16.14 -2.66 0.77
C LEU A 449 -17.46 -2.22 1.40
N ASP A 450 -17.80 -2.81 2.53
CA ASP A 450 -19.02 -2.53 3.29
C ASP A 450 -18.63 -1.94 4.65
N GLY A 451 -18.73 -0.61 4.75
CA GLY A 451 -18.31 0.15 5.91
C GLY A 451 -16.80 0.18 6.18
N THR A 452 -15.97 -0.07 5.17
CA THR A 452 -14.49 -0.13 5.31
C THR A 452 -13.73 0.69 4.29
N ALA A 453 -14.43 1.43 3.42
CA ALA A 453 -13.80 2.39 2.53
C ALA A 453 -13.53 3.71 3.29
N HIS A 454 -12.36 4.26 3.06
CA HIS A 454 -11.94 5.55 3.59
C HIS A 454 -12.13 6.58 2.49
N ALA A 455 -13.13 7.45 2.64
CA ALA A 455 -13.57 8.32 1.57
C ALA A 455 -13.84 9.74 2.07
N GLU A 456 -13.52 10.71 1.22
CA GLU A 456 -13.73 12.12 1.51
C GLU A 456 -14.26 12.83 0.26
N THR A 457 -15.15 13.79 0.46
CA THR A 457 -15.43 14.82 -0.55
C THR A 457 -15.30 16.19 0.07
N GLY A 458 -14.92 17.19 -0.73
CA GLY A 458 -14.88 18.54 -0.24
C GLY A 458 -15.02 19.61 -1.28
N THR A 459 -15.26 20.81 -0.77
CA THR A 459 -15.60 22.01 -1.51
C THR A 459 -14.97 23.22 -0.86
N ARG A 460 -14.42 24.12 -1.66
CA ARG A 460 -13.82 25.38 -1.23
C ARG A 460 -14.60 26.57 -1.75
#